data_AF-A0A318HPZ3-F1
#
_entry.id   AF-A0A318HPZ3-F1
#
_cell.length_a   1.000
_cell.length_b   1.000
_cell.length_c   1.000
_cell.angle_alpha   90.00
_cell.angle_beta   90.00
_cell.angle_gamma   90.00
#
_symmetry.space_group_name_H-M   'P 1'
#
loop_
_entity.id
_entity.type
_entity.pdbx_description
1 polymer ?
#
loop_
_entity_poly.entity_id
_entity_poly.type
_entity_poly.pdbx_seq_one_letter_code
_entity_poly.pdbx_strand_id
1 'polypeptide(L)'
;MTVGDPAQPMIDWLNSVPVADLAAELMAGVGPSGVGDHTGLVTYLPLVDWLFQVHGYPKPKRSQTGRSNVPDVPITEAMALLANADLIYVRNILHDGVRYWAATRFGLAVLASGKAAVRQRIKDRTGL
;
A
#
# COMPACT_ATOMS: atom_id res chain seq x y z
N MET A 1 -21.12 26.60 -4.06
CA MET A 1 -19.87 26.08 -3.47
C MET A 1 -19.85 24.59 -3.70
N THR A 2 -19.00 24.12 -4.61
CA THR A 2 -18.68 22.69 -4.69
C THR A 2 -17.96 22.31 -3.40
N VAL A 3 -18.58 21.46 -2.59
CA VAL A 3 -17.89 20.80 -1.47
C VAL A 3 -16.70 20.08 -2.08
N GLY A 4 -15.47 20.41 -1.64
CA GLY A 4 -14.25 19.78 -2.13
C GLY A 4 -14.32 18.25 -1.99
N ASP A 5 -13.56 17.53 -2.81
CA ASP A 5 -13.52 16.06 -2.71
C ASP A 5 -13.06 15.67 -1.29
N PRO A 6 -13.89 14.97 -0.48
CA PRO A 6 -13.53 14.62 0.89
C PRO A 6 -12.32 13.67 0.98
N ALA A 7 -11.94 13.05 -0.14
CA ALA A 7 -10.72 12.24 -0.27
C ALA A 7 -9.45 13.09 -0.49
N GLN A 8 -9.57 14.38 -0.83
CA GLN A 8 -8.46 15.23 -1.25
C GLN A 8 -7.32 15.32 -0.23
N PRO A 9 -7.56 15.49 1.09
CA PRO A 9 -6.45 15.58 2.04
C PRO A 9 -5.56 14.33 2.07
N MET A 10 -6.14 13.15 1.87
CA MET A 10 -5.38 11.90 1.79
C MET A 10 -4.59 11.81 0.48
N ILE A 11 -5.15 12.30 -0.62
CA ILE A 11 -4.46 12.39 -1.91
C ILE A 11 -3.25 13.34 -1.79
N ASP A 12 -3.41 14.47 -1.13
CA ASP A 12 -2.33 15.44 -0.90
C ASP A 12 -1.24 14.84 0.00
N TRP A 13 -1.64 14.09 1.04
CA TRP A 13 -0.71 13.34 1.88
C TRP A 13 0.07 12.30 1.09
N LEU A 14 -0.59 11.50 0.24
CA LEU A 14 0.08 10.49 -0.61
C LEU A 14 1.13 11.09 -1.55
N ASN A 15 0.93 12.32 -2.00
CA ASN A 15 1.89 13.03 -2.86
C ASN A 15 3.10 13.60 -2.10
N SER A 16 3.04 13.70 -0.78
CA SER A 16 4.05 14.38 0.04
C SER A 16 4.73 13.48 1.07
N VAL A 17 4.11 12.36 1.42
CA VAL A 17 4.67 11.40 2.38
C VAL A 17 5.97 10.78 1.83
N PRO A 18 7.03 10.64 2.66
CA PRO A 18 8.20 9.87 2.27
C PRO A 18 7.81 8.43 1.88
N VAL A 19 8.36 7.94 0.78
CA VAL A 19 7.97 6.63 0.22
C VAL A 19 8.22 5.48 1.20
N ALA A 20 9.26 5.57 2.04
CA ALA A 20 9.52 4.58 3.09
C ALA A 20 8.47 4.59 4.21
N ASP A 21 7.92 5.76 4.54
CA ASP A 21 6.80 5.87 5.49
C ASP A 21 5.52 5.30 4.90
N LEU A 22 5.24 5.60 3.63
CA LEU A 22 4.12 4.99 2.90
C LEU A 22 4.27 3.47 2.81
N ALA A 23 5.47 2.96 2.52
CA ALA A 23 5.74 1.52 2.51
C ALA A 23 5.45 0.88 3.87
N ALA A 24 5.86 1.51 4.97
CA ALA A 24 5.55 1.02 6.31
C ALA A 24 4.04 1.02 6.62
N GLU A 25 3.28 1.99 6.11
CA GLU A 25 1.83 2.01 6.16
C GLU A 25 1.21 0.86 5.34
N LEU A 26 1.60 0.72 4.07
CA LEU A 26 1.09 -0.31 3.16
C LEU A 26 1.39 -1.73 3.65
N MET A 27 2.51 -1.95 4.35
CA MET A 27 2.85 -3.25 4.91
C MET A 27 1.76 -3.78 5.86
N ALA A 28 1.10 -2.89 6.62
CA ALA A 28 -0.02 -3.29 7.47
C ALA A 28 -1.23 -3.77 6.65
N GLY A 29 -1.45 -3.21 5.47
CA GLY A 29 -2.51 -3.58 4.53
C GLY A 29 -2.26 -4.91 3.82
N VAL A 30 -1.01 -5.39 3.79
CA VAL A 30 -0.62 -6.72 3.27
C VAL A 30 -0.47 -7.75 4.41
N GLY A 31 -0.52 -7.30 5.67
CA GLY A 31 -0.44 -8.12 6.87
C GLY A 31 -1.75 -8.82 7.27
N PRO A 32 -1.79 -9.47 8.45
CA PRO A 32 -2.92 -10.30 8.89
C PRO A 32 -4.21 -9.51 9.15
N SER A 33 -4.09 -8.20 9.39
CA SER A 33 -5.19 -7.25 9.56
C SER A 33 -5.50 -6.46 8.29
N GLY A 34 -4.88 -6.85 7.17
CA GLY A 34 -4.92 -6.16 5.90
C GLY A 34 -6.12 -6.51 5.02
N VAL A 35 -6.03 -6.13 3.74
CA VAL A 35 -7.13 -6.22 2.74
C VAL A 35 -7.20 -7.56 2.02
N GLY A 36 -6.40 -8.52 2.46
CA GLY A 36 -6.48 -9.87 1.93
C GLY A 36 -7.87 -10.42 2.15
N ASP A 37 -8.44 -11.07 1.13
CA ASP A 37 -9.43 -12.10 1.39
C ASP A 37 -8.82 -13.16 2.36
N HIS A 38 -9.58 -14.17 2.78
CA HIS A 38 -9.05 -15.23 3.65
C HIS A 38 -7.79 -15.95 3.09
N THR A 39 -7.34 -15.62 1.87
CA THR A 39 -6.12 -16.11 1.24
C THR A 39 -4.88 -15.24 1.51
N GLY A 40 -5.04 -14.05 2.09
CA GLY A 40 -3.93 -13.14 2.44
C GLY A 40 -3.31 -12.44 1.24
N LEU A 41 -4.03 -12.36 0.11
CA LEU A 41 -3.54 -11.74 -1.13
C LEU A 41 -4.17 -10.38 -1.36
N VAL A 42 -3.35 -9.43 -1.76
CA VAL A 42 -3.79 -8.04 -1.96
C VAL A 42 -3.47 -7.57 -3.36
N THR A 43 -4.44 -6.92 -3.99
CA THR A 43 -4.25 -6.20 -5.26
C THR A 43 -4.27 -4.68 -5.03
N TYR A 44 -3.82 -3.91 -6.02
CA TYR A 44 -3.65 -2.46 -5.90
C TYR A 44 -4.91 -1.73 -5.43
N LEU A 45 -6.06 -1.96 -6.07
CA LEU A 45 -7.29 -1.21 -5.80
C LEU A 45 -7.87 -1.48 -4.39
N PRO A 46 -7.96 -2.73 -3.90
CA PRO A 46 -8.27 -3.02 -2.50
C PRO A 46 -7.28 -2.38 -1.52
N LEU A 47 -5.96 -2.43 -1.82
CA LEU A 47 -4.95 -1.80 -0.95
C LEU A 47 -5.17 -0.30 -0.82
N VAL A 48 -5.45 0.39 -1.93
CA VAL A 48 -5.77 1.82 -1.94
C VAL A 48 -7.04 2.09 -1.13
N ASP A 49 -8.12 1.34 -1.38
CA ASP A 49 -9.38 1.51 -0.65
C ASP A 49 -9.20 1.35 0.86
N TRP A 50 -8.46 0.32 1.28
CA TRP A 50 -8.13 0.08 2.68
C TRP A 50 -7.33 1.22 3.29
N LEU A 51 -6.33 1.74 2.56
CA LEU A 51 -5.50 2.82 3.05
C LEU A 51 -6.36 4.07 3.32
N PHE A 52 -7.29 4.41 2.43
CA PHE A 52 -8.21 5.51 2.68
C PHE A 52 -9.10 5.22 3.90
N GLN A 53 -9.65 4.02 4.00
CA GLN A 53 -10.53 3.63 5.10
C GLN A 53 -9.83 3.63 6.47
N VAL A 54 -8.62 3.09 6.57
CA VAL A 54 -7.88 3.01 7.85
C VAL A 54 -7.47 4.39 8.36
N HIS A 55 -7.33 5.36 7.46
CA HIS A 55 -7.08 6.76 7.78
C HIS A 55 -8.37 7.60 7.95
N GLY A 56 -9.56 6.98 7.86
CA GLY A 56 -10.85 7.65 8.06
C GLY A 56 -11.35 8.48 6.87
N TYR A 57 -10.80 8.27 5.68
CA TYR A 57 -11.20 8.94 4.45
C TYR A 57 -12.16 8.08 3.62
N PRO A 58 -13.09 8.69 2.87
CA PRO A 58 -13.91 7.95 1.92
C PRO A 58 -13.04 7.38 0.81
N LYS A 59 -13.49 6.27 0.20
CA LYS A 59 -12.82 5.68 -0.95
C LYS A 59 -12.67 6.72 -2.08
N PRO A 60 -11.53 6.72 -2.79
CA PRO A 60 -11.30 7.64 -3.88
C PRO A 60 -12.30 7.40 -5.01
N LYS A 61 -12.74 8.49 -5.65
CA LYS A 61 -13.63 8.41 -6.80
C LYS A 61 -12.89 7.79 -7.98
N ARG A 62 -13.53 6.84 -8.65
CA ARG A 62 -13.01 6.20 -9.86
C ARG A 62 -13.87 6.61 -11.05
N SER A 63 -13.24 6.91 -12.18
CA SER A 63 -13.95 7.15 -13.44
C SER A 63 -14.66 5.86 -13.90
N GLN A 64 -15.58 5.98 -14.86
CA GLN A 64 -16.17 4.82 -15.53
C GLN A 64 -15.13 3.93 -16.24
N THR A 65 -13.97 4.51 -16.57
CA THR A 65 -12.80 3.80 -17.14
C THR A 65 -11.85 3.25 -16.06
N GLY A 66 -12.23 3.30 -14.79
CA GLY A 66 -11.45 2.78 -13.66
C GLY A 66 -10.26 3.66 -13.23
N ARG A 67 -10.08 4.85 -13.83
CA ARG A 67 -9.00 5.77 -13.43
C ARG A 67 -9.36 6.43 -12.10
N SER A 68 -8.42 6.36 -11.15
CA SER A 68 -8.50 7.01 -9.86
C SER A 68 -7.75 8.35 -9.89
N ASN A 69 -8.17 9.33 -9.09
CA ASN A 69 -7.38 10.54 -8.80
C ASN A 69 -6.25 10.30 -7.79
N VAL A 70 -6.13 9.08 -7.28
CA VAL A 70 -5.03 8.66 -6.41
C VAL A 70 -3.72 8.57 -7.20
N PRO A 71 -2.62 9.14 -6.68
CA PRO A 71 -1.32 9.04 -7.33
C PRO A 71 -0.80 7.60 -7.28
N ASP A 72 -0.58 7.03 -8.46
CA ASP A 72 -0.14 5.63 -8.62
C ASP A 72 1.36 5.43 -8.32
N VAL A 73 2.18 6.41 -8.71
CA VAL A 73 3.65 6.38 -8.53
C VAL A 73 4.07 6.13 -7.08
N PRO A 74 3.66 6.91 -6.07
CA PRO A 74 4.13 6.72 -4.70
C PRO A 74 3.71 5.36 -4.12
N ILE A 75 2.52 4.86 -4.47
CA ILE A 75 2.05 3.54 -4.02
C ILE A 75 2.88 2.44 -4.68
N THR A 76 3.12 2.54 -5.98
CA THR A 76 3.92 1.56 -6.72
C THR A 76 5.37 1.54 -6.22
N GLU A 77 5.98 2.70 -5.97
CA GLU A 77 7.32 2.79 -5.40
C GLU A 77 7.39 2.21 -3.99
N ALA A 78 6.40 2.50 -3.14
CA ALA A 78 6.31 1.94 -1.79
C ALA A 78 6.19 0.40 -1.82
N MET A 79 5.38 -0.15 -2.72
CA MET A 79 5.27 -1.60 -2.93
C MET A 79 6.60 -2.21 -3.43
N ALA A 80 7.31 -1.51 -4.31
CA ALA A 80 8.64 -1.94 -4.78
C ALA A 80 9.68 -1.92 -3.65
N LEU A 81 9.66 -0.93 -2.75
CA LEU A 81 10.52 -0.90 -1.57
C LEU A 81 10.25 -2.10 -0.66
N LEU A 82 8.98 -2.40 -0.38
CA LEU A 82 8.62 -3.58 0.42
C LEU A 82 9.10 -4.89 -0.22
N ALA A 83 8.98 -5.01 -1.54
CA ALA A 83 9.45 -6.19 -2.27
C ALA A 83 10.99 -6.31 -2.22
N ASN A 84 11.71 -5.21 -2.47
CA ASN A 84 13.18 -5.18 -2.42
C ASN A 84 13.72 -5.40 -0.99
N ALA A 85 12.93 -5.07 0.03
CA ALA A 85 13.24 -5.34 1.43
C ALA A 85 12.91 -6.78 1.87
N ASP A 86 12.45 -7.63 0.95
CA ASP A 86 12.00 -9.02 1.17
C ASP A 86 10.78 -9.14 2.11
N LEU A 87 10.00 -8.06 2.25
CA LEU A 87 8.86 -7.99 3.16
C LEU A 87 7.56 -8.50 2.52
N ILE A 88 7.43 -8.30 1.20
CA ILE A 88 6.34 -8.82 0.39
C ILE A 88 6.88 -9.48 -0.88
N TYR A 89 6.04 -10.22 -1.58
CA TYR A 89 6.36 -10.78 -2.88
C TYR A 89 5.14 -10.79 -3.79
N VAL A 90 5.36 -10.78 -5.11
CA VAL A 90 4.30 -11.04 -6.10
C VAL A 90 4.04 -12.54 -6.11
N ARG A 91 2.84 -12.95 -5.69
CA ARG A 91 2.42 -14.34 -5.75
C ARG A 91 1.88 -14.73 -7.11
N ASN A 92 1.14 -13.83 -7.75
CA ASN A 92 0.53 -14.10 -9.06
C ASN A 92 0.43 -12.80 -9.88
N ILE A 93 0.44 -12.95 -11.20
CA ILE A 93 0.14 -11.89 -12.16
C ILE A 93 -0.89 -12.46 -13.13
N LEU A 94 -2.09 -11.88 -13.14
CA LEU A 94 -3.15 -12.28 -14.08
C LEU A 94 -2.85 -11.77 -15.49
N HIS A 95 -3.57 -12.29 -16.50
CA HIS A 95 -3.39 -11.91 -17.90
C HIS A 95 -3.62 -10.43 -18.20
N ASP A 96 -4.44 -9.75 -17.39
CA ASP A 96 -4.70 -8.32 -17.45
C ASP A 96 -3.61 -7.47 -16.75
N GLY A 97 -2.56 -8.10 -16.22
CA GLY A 97 -1.46 -7.45 -15.52
C GLY A 97 -1.71 -7.20 -14.03
N VAL A 98 -2.87 -7.60 -13.49
CA VAL A 98 -3.16 -7.45 -12.06
C VAL A 98 -2.21 -8.30 -11.23
N ARG A 99 -1.43 -7.63 -10.36
CA ARG A 99 -0.49 -8.27 -9.44
C ARG A 99 -1.17 -8.56 -8.11
N TYR A 100 -1.01 -9.81 -7.65
CA TYR A 100 -1.38 -10.26 -6.32
C TYR A 100 -0.14 -10.29 -5.46
N TRP A 101 -0.14 -9.49 -4.40
CA TRP A 101 0.93 -9.39 -3.44
C TRP A 101 0.59 -10.16 -2.17
N ALA A 102 1.61 -10.71 -1.53
CA ALA A 102 1.50 -11.37 -0.24
C ALA A 102 2.67 -10.98 0.66
N ALA A 103 2.44 -10.92 1.97
CA ALA A 103 3.51 -10.73 2.94
C ALA A 103 4.37 -12.00 3.02
N THR A 104 5.69 -11.85 3.12
CA THR A 104 6.56 -12.97 3.46
C THR A 104 6.40 -13.29 4.95
N ARG A 105 6.75 -14.52 5.37
CA ARG A 105 6.79 -14.86 6.81
C ARG A 105 7.73 -13.93 7.58
N PHE A 106 8.84 -13.56 6.97
CA PHE A 106 9.78 -12.57 7.51
C PHE A 106 9.12 -11.19 7.62
N GLY A 107 8.44 -10.73 6.57
CA GLY A 107 7.73 -9.45 6.58
C GLY A 107 6.67 -9.37 7.68
N LEU A 108 5.89 -10.44 7.89
CA LEU A 108 4.94 -10.52 9.00
C LEU A 108 5.62 -10.40 10.37
N ALA A 109 6.77 -11.05 10.57
CA ALA A 109 7.54 -10.96 11.81
C ALA A 109 8.13 -9.56 12.04
N VAL A 110 8.61 -8.90 10.97
CA VAL A 110 9.07 -7.50 11.04
C VAL A 110 7.89 -6.58 11.38
N LEU A 111 6.74 -6.75 10.72
CA LEU A 111 5.54 -5.97 10.98
C LEU A 111 5.03 -6.14 12.42
N ALA A 112 5.13 -7.34 12.99
CA ALA A 112 4.78 -7.60 14.39
C ALA A 112 5.66 -6.82 15.39
N SER A 113 6.87 -6.44 14.96
CA SER A 113 7.76 -5.55 15.73
C SER A 113 7.45 -4.05 15.53
N GLY A 114 6.45 -3.74 14.69
CA GLY A 114 5.95 -2.39 14.44
C GLY A 114 6.46 -1.74 13.15
N LYS A 115 5.80 -0.65 12.74
CA LYS A 115 6.14 0.11 11.52
C LYS A 115 7.57 0.66 11.52
N ALA A 116 8.14 0.98 12.69
CA ALA A 116 9.53 1.41 12.80
C ALA A 116 10.52 0.31 12.36
N ALA A 117 10.25 -0.95 12.69
CA ALA A 117 11.07 -2.07 12.25
C ALA A 117 10.96 -2.29 10.73
N VAL A 118 9.77 -2.05 10.15
CA VAL A 118 9.58 -2.06 8.69
C VAL A 118 10.45 -1.00 8.01
N ARG A 119 10.42 0.25 8.50
CA ARG A 119 11.28 1.33 7.97
C ARG A 119 12.76 0.98 8.08
N GLN A 120 13.20 0.46 9.24
CA GLN A 120 14.58 0.07 9.44
C GLN A 120 15.01 -1.02 8.45
N ARG A 121 14.15 -2.01 8.22
CA ARG A 121 14.43 -3.07 7.25
C ARG A 121 14.52 -2.55 5.81
N ILE A 122 13.66 -1.60 5.42
CA ILE A 122 13.76 -0.95 4.12
C ILE A 122 15.12 -0.25 4.02
N LYS A 123 15.48 0.57 5.01
CA LYS A 123 16.76 1.28 5.08
C LYS A 123 17.96 0.35 4.97
N ASP A 124 17.98 -0.75 5.71
CA ASP A 124 19.07 -1.72 5.70
C ASP A 124 19.28 -2.38 4.32
N ARG A 125 18.23 -2.42 3.47
CA ARG A 125 18.25 -3.09 2.17
C ARG A 125 18.41 -2.15 0.99
N THR A 126 17.90 -0.93 1.10
CA THR A 126 17.88 0.03 0.00
C THR A 126 18.81 1.22 0.22
N GLY A 127 19.30 1.43 1.45
CA GLY A 127 20.11 2.59 1.82
C GLY A 127 19.32 3.89 1.94
N LEU A 128 17.99 3.83 1.90
CA LEU A 128 17.06 4.97 1.99
C LEU A 128 16.61 5.23 3.44
#